data_AF-A0AB39L4V0-F1
#
_entry.id   AF-A0AB39L4V0-F1
#
_cell.length_a   1.000
_cell.length_b   1.000
_cell.length_c   1.000
_cell.angle_alpha   90.00
_cell.angle_beta   90.00
_cell.angle_gamma   90.00
#
_symmetry.space_group_name_H-M   'P 1'
#
loop_
_entity.id
_entity.type
_entity.pdbx_description
1 polymer ?
#
loop_
_entity_poly.entity_id
_entity_poly.type
_entity_poly.pdbx_seq_one_letter_code
_entity_poly.pdbx_strand_id
1 'polypeptide(L)'
;MLDQSTLDALWNFSDPSGSEAAFRRALEDGALGGRPFDDAERGELTTQLGRAIGLQGRYEEADALLDGIDCEEDPTISVRVLLERGRVLNSSGHAAMAVPLFEQAAELGEHLGDEFLAADAFHMLAIADSDHAESWARAGIEYAREAHSPRAQRWCVSLHGNLGWMFLDAGEPHRALVEFQLAEQWASRVGTPEQAEWAREGIAACRALAG
;
A
#
# COMPACT_ATOMS: atom_id res chain seq x y z
N MET A 1 -12.54 -3.56 -12.91
CA MET A 1 -11.48 -2.73 -12.30
C MET A 1 -11.00 -1.69 -13.29
N LEU A 2 -10.81 -0.47 -12.82
CA LEU A 2 -10.27 0.66 -13.57
C LEU A 2 -8.79 0.41 -13.90
N ASP A 3 -8.32 1.00 -15.00
CA ASP A 3 -6.88 1.04 -15.26
C ASP A 3 -6.17 1.86 -14.18
N GLN A 4 -4.92 1.50 -13.90
CA GLN A 4 -4.17 2.16 -12.84
C GLN A 4 -3.92 3.65 -13.11
N SER A 5 -3.70 4.03 -14.37
CA SER A 5 -3.47 5.43 -14.73
C SER A 5 -4.66 6.34 -14.38
N THR A 6 -5.88 5.82 -14.46
CA THR A 6 -7.10 6.51 -14.07
C THR A 6 -7.11 6.77 -12.57
N LEU A 7 -6.76 5.76 -11.76
CA LEU A 7 -6.66 5.92 -10.30
C LEU A 7 -5.52 6.89 -9.92
N ASP A 8 -4.37 6.78 -10.58
CA ASP A 8 -3.22 7.64 -10.33
C ASP A 8 -3.55 9.12 -10.60
N ALA A 9 -4.37 9.41 -11.60
CA ALA A 9 -4.80 10.77 -11.93
C ALA A 9 -5.71 11.42 -10.88
N LEU A 10 -6.32 10.62 -10.00
CA LEU A 10 -7.15 11.09 -8.88
C LEU A 10 -6.35 11.24 -7.58
N TRP A 11 -5.12 10.70 -7.54
CA TRP A 11 -4.28 10.67 -6.36
C TRP A 11 -3.27 11.82 -6.30
N ASN A 12 -3.21 12.46 -5.14
CA ASN A 12 -2.11 13.27 -4.65
C ASN A 12 -1.92 12.95 -3.16
N PHE A 13 -0.96 12.08 -2.84
CA PHE A 13 -0.73 11.65 -1.45
C PHE A 13 -0.27 12.79 -0.52
N SER A 14 0.25 13.89 -1.07
CA SER A 14 0.59 15.10 -0.31
C SER A 14 -0.61 16.02 -0.06
N ASP A 15 -1.74 15.78 -0.73
CA ASP A 15 -3.02 16.45 -0.50
C ASP A 15 -4.19 15.43 -0.48
N PRO A 16 -4.32 14.65 0.60
CA PRO A 16 -5.41 13.68 0.73
C PRO A 16 -6.80 14.31 0.63
N SER A 17 -6.95 15.58 1.00
CA SER A 17 -8.22 16.32 0.90
C SER A 17 -8.62 16.63 -0.54
N GLY A 18 -7.65 17.01 -1.38
CA GLY A 18 -7.83 17.18 -2.81
C GLY A 18 -8.17 15.87 -3.51
N SER A 19 -7.51 14.77 -3.12
CA SER A 19 -7.85 13.44 -3.61
C SER A 19 -9.25 12.98 -3.22
N GLU A 20 -9.67 13.21 -1.98
CA GLU A 20 -11.06 12.94 -1.56
C GLU A 20 -12.05 13.67 -2.47
N ALA A 21 -11.85 14.97 -2.70
CA ALA A 21 -12.72 15.75 -3.58
C ALA A 21 -12.74 15.21 -5.01
N ALA A 22 -11.60 14.76 -5.53
CA ALA A 22 -11.51 14.15 -6.85
C ALA A 22 -12.27 12.82 -6.94
N PHE A 23 -12.13 11.94 -5.94
CA PHE A 23 -12.87 10.66 -5.90
C PHE A 23 -14.37 10.86 -5.73
N ARG A 24 -14.80 11.78 -4.85
CA ARG A 24 -16.23 12.11 -4.71
C ARG A 24 -16.81 12.61 -6.03
N ARG A 25 -16.13 13.53 -6.71
CA ARG A 25 -16.57 14.01 -8.02
C ARG A 25 -16.66 12.89 -9.06
N ALA A 26 -15.66 11.99 -9.10
CA ALA A 26 -15.71 10.86 -10.01
C ALA A 26 -16.93 9.95 -9.74
N LEU A 27 -17.21 9.64 -8.47
CA LEU A 27 -18.38 8.86 -8.08
C LEU A 27 -19.71 9.58 -8.40
N GLU A 28 -19.77 10.91 -8.20
CA GLU A 28 -20.94 11.74 -8.53
C GLU A 28 -21.20 11.84 -10.04
N ASP A 29 -20.15 12.03 -10.83
CA ASP A 29 -20.23 12.06 -12.30
C ASP A 29 -20.65 10.68 -12.85
N GLY A 30 -20.25 9.60 -12.16
CA GLY A 30 -20.69 8.23 -12.40
C GLY A 30 -20.17 7.60 -13.70
N ALA A 31 -19.30 8.29 -14.43
CA ALA A 31 -18.78 7.87 -15.72
C ALA A 31 -17.40 8.43 -16.02
N LEU A 32 -16.60 7.68 -16.78
CA LEU A 32 -15.36 8.16 -17.39
C LEU A 32 -15.42 7.97 -18.90
N GLY A 33 -15.06 9.01 -19.67
CA GLY A 33 -15.11 8.95 -21.14
C GLY A 33 -16.52 8.70 -21.72
N GLY A 34 -17.58 9.03 -20.97
CA GLY A 34 -18.98 8.82 -21.36
C GLY A 34 -19.53 7.41 -21.10
N ARG A 35 -18.72 6.51 -20.54
CA ARG A 35 -19.15 5.17 -20.10
C ARG A 35 -19.46 5.18 -18.61
N PRO A 36 -20.67 4.77 -18.17
CA PRO A 36 -20.96 4.59 -16.76
C PRO A 36 -20.03 3.58 -16.11
N PHE A 37 -19.66 3.80 -14.86
CA PHE A 37 -18.97 2.78 -14.08
C PHE A 37 -19.86 1.55 -13.90
N ASP A 38 -19.26 0.36 -13.83
CA ASP A 38 -19.95 -0.81 -13.28
C ASP A 38 -19.84 -0.84 -11.74
N ASP A 39 -20.43 -1.85 -11.09
CA ASP A 39 -20.43 -1.95 -9.63
C ASP A 39 -19.03 -2.22 -9.06
N ALA A 40 -18.20 -3.00 -9.75
CA ALA A 40 -16.82 -3.23 -9.34
C ALA A 40 -15.97 -1.95 -9.42
N GLU A 41 -16.11 -1.16 -10.48
CA GLU A 41 -15.42 0.13 -10.62
C GLU A 41 -15.89 1.16 -9.58
N ARG A 42 -17.20 1.18 -9.26
CA ARG A 42 -17.72 1.98 -8.14
C ARG A 42 -17.14 1.53 -6.81
N GLY A 43 -17.11 0.24 -6.55
CA GLY A 43 -16.51 -0.34 -5.34
C GLY A 43 -15.04 0.03 -5.22
N GLU A 44 -14.27 -0.11 -6.30
CA GLU A 44 -12.85 0.25 -6.35
C GLU A 44 -12.63 1.73 -6.03
N LEU A 45 -13.36 2.64 -6.67
CA LEU A 45 -13.28 4.08 -6.39
C LEU A 45 -13.66 4.38 -4.93
N THR A 46 -14.66 3.68 -4.39
CA THR A 46 -15.10 3.85 -3.00
C THR A 46 -14.03 3.42 -2.00
N THR A 47 -13.28 2.34 -2.29
CA THR A 47 -12.12 1.97 -1.45
C THR A 47 -11.03 3.05 -1.46
N GLN A 48 -10.76 3.65 -2.63
CA GLN A 48 -9.77 4.73 -2.74
C GLN A 48 -10.22 6.01 -2.04
N LEU A 49 -11.52 6.32 -2.09
CA LEU A 49 -12.12 7.41 -1.31
C LEU A 49 -11.95 7.15 0.20
N GLY A 50 -12.24 5.93 0.66
CA GLY A 50 -12.03 5.52 2.05
C GLY A 50 -10.57 5.72 2.50
N ARG A 51 -9.60 5.34 1.66
CA ARG A 51 -8.18 5.59 1.90
C ARG A 51 -7.86 7.07 2.07
N ALA A 52 -8.37 7.92 1.17
CA ALA A 52 -8.11 9.35 1.17
C ALA A 52 -8.68 10.04 2.42
N ILE A 53 -9.87 9.60 2.86
CA ILE A 53 -10.51 10.07 4.11
C ILE A 53 -9.72 9.58 5.33
N GLY A 54 -9.30 8.31 5.34
CA GLY A 54 -8.51 7.72 6.42
C GLY A 54 -7.17 8.42 6.64
N LEU A 55 -6.49 8.82 5.55
CA LEU A 55 -5.24 9.61 5.63
C LEU A 55 -5.43 11.00 6.27
N GLN A 56 -6.67 11.52 6.32
CA GLN A 56 -7.00 12.77 7.00
C GLN A 56 -7.37 12.58 8.49
N GLY A 57 -7.31 11.34 8.99
CA GLY A 57 -7.69 11.02 10.37
C GLY A 57 -9.19 10.85 10.61
N ARG A 58 -10.01 10.86 9.54
CA ARG A 58 -11.47 10.70 9.60
C ARG A 58 -11.86 9.22 9.58
N TYR A 59 -11.39 8.48 10.57
CA TYR A 59 -11.46 7.01 10.61
C TYR A 59 -12.88 6.44 10.62
N GLU A 60 -13.79 7.02 11.40
CA GLU A 60 -15.19 6.56 11.48
C GLU A 60 -15.92 6.71 10.15
N GLU A 61 -15.67 7.81 9.43
CA GLU A 61 -16.25 8.03 8.11
C GLU A 61 -15.67 7.08 7.07
N ALA A 62 -14.36 6.83 7.11
CA ALA A 62 -13.72 5.86 6.23
C ALA A 62 -14.27 4.45 6.45
N ASP A 63 -14.39 3.99 7.70
CA ASP A 63 -14.93 2.65 7.99
C ASP A 63 -16.41 2.53 7.58
N ALA A 64 -17.24 3.54 7.86
CA ALA A 64 -18.65 3.54 7.44
C ALA A 64 -18.81 3.51 5.91
N LEU A 65 -17.92 4.18 5.18
CA LEU A 65 -17.92 4.13 3.72
C LEU A 65 -17.53 2.74 3.21
N LEU A 66 -16.50 2.11 3.81
CA LEU A 66 -16.01 0.79 3.44
C LEU A 66 -17.01 -0.32 3.77
N ASP A 67 -17.76 -0.20 4.87
CA ASP A 67 -18.82 -1.13 5.27
C ASP A 67 -19.99 -1.16 4.26
N GLY A 68 -20.21 -0.07 3.54
CA GLY A 68 -21.26 0.06 2.53
C GLY A 68 -20.92 -0.55 1.16
N ILE A 69 -19.72 -1.10 0.96
CA ILE A 69 -19.29 -1.65 -0.33
C ILE A 69 -19.79 -3.10 -0.48
N ASP A 70 -20.58 -3.36 -1.52
CA ASP A 70 -20.93 -4.71 -1.92
C ASP A 70 -19.72 -5.39 -2.58
N CYS A 71 -19.34 -6.55 -2.04
CA CYS A 71 -18.19 -7.33 -2.49
C CYS A 71 -18.59 -8.67 -3.12
N GLU A 72 -19.89 -8.97 -3.24
CA GLU A 72 -20.37 -10.28 -3.72
C GLU A 72 -19.97 -10.57 -5.18
N GLU A 73 -19.95 -9.53 -6.02
CA GLU A 73 -19.74 -9.70 -7.46
C GLU A 73 -18.25 -9.81 -7.86
N ASP A 74 -17.33 -9.19 -7.11
CA ASP A 74 -15.89 -9.20 -7.42
C ASP A 74 -15.04 -9.35 -6.15
N PRO A 75 -14.46 -10.55 -5.90
CA PRO A 75 -13.59 -10.83 -4.77
C PRO A 75 -12.37 -9.92 -4.65
N THR A 76 -11.92 -9.28 -5.74
CA THR A 76 -10.82 -8.30 -5.72
C THR A 76 -11.19 -7.07 -4.89
N ILE A 77 -12.47 -6.68 -4.90
CA ILE A 77 -12.99 -5.60 -4.06
C ILE A 77 -12.90 -5.97 -2.58
N SER A 78 -13.17 -7.23 -2.22
CA SER A 78 -12.96 -7.73 -0.84
C SER A 78 -11.52 -7.53 -0.37
N VAL A 79 -10.52 -7.84 -1.21
CA VAL A 79 -9.09 -7.62 -0.87
C VAL A 79 -8.82 -6.15 -0.56
N ARG A 80 -9.35 -5.25 -1.40
CA ARG A 80 -9.19 -3.80 -1.20
C ARG A 80 -9.89 -3.31 0.06
N VAL A 81 -11.11 -3.77 0.33
CA VAL A 81 -11.84 -3.44 1.58
C VAL A 81 -11.05 -3.90 2.81
N LEU A 82 -10.53 -5.13 2.81
CA LEU A 82 -9.71 -5.65 3.90
C LEU A 82 -8.45 -4.79 4.13
N LEU A 83 -7.74 -4.42 3.06
CA LEU A 83 -6.58 -3.54 3.12
C LEU A 83 -6.93 -2.17 3.72
N GLU A 84 -7.97 -1.52 3.22
CA GLU A 84 -8.30 -0.16 3.65
C GLU A 84 -8.88 -0.13 5.07
N ARG A 85 -9.68 -1.12 5.48
CA ARG A 85 -10.11 -1.27 6.89
C ARG A 85 -8.94 -1.57 7.82
N GLY A 86 -8.01 -2.41 7.39
CA GLY A 86 -6.76 -2.65 8.10
C GLY A 86 -5.95 -1.35 8.27
N ARG A 87 -5.84 -0.51 7.25
CA ARG A 87 -5.18 0.80 7.35
C ARG A 87 -5.88 1.73 8.34
N VAL A 88 -7.21 1.79 8.31
CA VAL A 88 -7.99 2.58 9.26
C VAL A 88 -7.73 2.13 10.70
N LEU A 89 -7.76 0.82 10.97
CA LEU A 89 -7.44 0.28 12.30
C LEU A 89 -6.00 0.57 12.71
N ASN A 90 -5.04 0.32 11.82
CA ASN A 90 -3.62 0.54 12.10
C ASN A 90 -3.34 2.02 12.43
N SER A 91 -3.80 2.94 11.58
CA SER A 91 -3.59 4.38 11.75
C SER A 91 -4.35 4.97 12.94
N SER A 92 -5.46 4.35 13.38
CA SER A 92 -6.20 4.75 14.59
C SER A 92 -5.63 4.16 15.88
N GLY A 93 -4.50 3.45 15.82
CA GLY A 93 -3.81 2.88 17.00
C GLY A 93 -4.24 1.47 17.38
N HIS A 94 -4.99 0.77 16.52
CA HIS A 94 -5.49 -0.59 16.74
C HIS A 94 -4.75 -1.61 15.86
N ALA A 95 -3.41 -1.52 15.79
CA ALA A 95 -2.58 -2.34 14.92
C ALA A 95 -2.83 -3.86 15.06
N ALA A 96 -2.97 -4.36 16.29
CA ALA A 96 -3.27 -5.77 16.57
C ALA A 96 -4.61 -6.25 15.95
N MET A 97 -5.59 -5.36 15.79
CA MET A 97 -6.86 -5.66 15.11
C MET A 97 -6.74 -5.59 13.59
N ALA A 98 -5.76 -4.85 13.06
CA ALA A 98 -5.50 -4.73 11.63
C ALA A 98 -4.81 -5.96 11.05
N VAL A 99 -3.92 -6.61 11.82
CA VAL A 99 -3.16 -7.80 11.40
C VAL A 99 -4.04 -8.88 10.75
N PRO A 100 -5.10 -9.40 11.39
CA PRO A 100 -5.92 -10.45 10.77
C PRO A 100 -6.64 -10.01 9.49
N LEU A 101 -6.88 -8.72 9.28
CA LEU A 101 -7.43 -8.21 8.02
C LEU A 101 -6.38 -8.22 6.91
N PHE A 102 -5.14 -7.85 7.22
CA PHE A 102 -4.05 -7.91 6.26
C PHE A 102 -3.64 -9.35 5.93
N GLU A 103 -3.67 -10.27 6.88
CA GLU A 103 -3.46 -11.71 6.61
C GLU A 103 -4.52 -12.24 5.64
N GLN A 104 -5.80 -11.94 5.88
CA GLN A 104 -6.89 -12.31 4.97
C GLN A 104 -6.74 -11.66 3.59
N ALA A 105 -6.30 -10.39 3.53
CA ALA A 105 -6.05 -9.70 2.27
C ALA A 105 -4.90 -10.35 1.49
N ALA A 106 -3.82 -10.77 2.17
CA ALA A 106 -2.71 -11.48 1.55
C ALA A 106 -3.18 -12.83 0.98
N GLU A 107 -3.83 -13.67 1.80
CA GLU A 107 -4.31 -14.99 1.38
C GLU A 107 -5.29 -14.90 0.20
N LEU A 108 -6.25 -13.98 0.26
CA LEU A 108 -7.23 -13.80 -0.82
C LEU A 108 -6.57 -13.22 -2.08
N GLY A 109 -5.69 -12.23 -1.94
CA GLY A 109 -4.94 -11.65 -3.06
C GLY A 109 -4.10 -12.70 -3.78
N GLU A 110 -3.40 -13.57 -3.03
CA GLU A 110 -2.65 -14.70 -3.57
C GLU A 110 -3.56 -15.69 -4.31
N HIS A 111 -4.70 -16.05 -3.71
CA HIS A 111 -5.66 -16.98 -4.30
C HIS A 111 -6.22 -16.47 -5.64
N LEU A 112 -6.46 -15.16 -5.73
CA LEU A 112 -6.97 -14.50 -6.94
C LEU A 112 -5.87 -14.21 -7.97
N GLY A 113 -4.59 -14.32 -7.60
CA GLY A 113 -3.46 -13.93 -8.43
C GLY A 113 -3.31 -12.41 -8.58
N ASP A 114 -3.88 -11.60 -7.68
CA ASP A 114 -3.64 -10.16 -7.64
C ASP A 114 -2.33 -9.86 -6.91
N GLU A 115 -1.23 -10.01 -7.66
CA GLU A 115 0.13 -9.86 -7.15
C GLU A 115 0.40 -8.49 -6.50
N PHE A 116 -0.29 -7.44 -6.97
CA PHE A 116 -0.08 -6.09 -6.44
C PHE A 116 -0.73 -5.92 -5.08
N LEU A 117 -1.97 -6.39 -4.91
CA LEU A 117 -2.69 -6.28 -3.64
C LEU A 117 -2.16 -7.26 -2.59
N ALA A 118 -1.75 -8.46 -2.98
CA ALA A 118 -1.09 -9.40 -2.06
C ALA A 118 0.23 -8.83 -1.52
N ALA A 119 1.07 -8.24 -2.39
CA ALA A 119 2.30 -7.57 -1.97
C ALA A 119 2.03 -6.34 -1.08
N ASP A 120 0.94 -5.58 -1.32
CA ASP A 120 0.51 -4.50 -0.42
C ASP A 120 0.14 -5.03 0.97
N ALA A 121 -0.56 -6.16 1.04
CA ALA A 121 -0.93 -6.79 2.30
C ALA A 121 0.30 -7.21 3.11
N PHE A 122 1.30 -7.83 2.49
CA PHE A 122 2.58 -8.14 3.17
C PHE A 122 3.30 -6.89 3.66
N HIS A 123 3.31 -5.83 2.86
CA HIS A 123 3.88 -4.55 3.27
C HIS A 123 3.15 -3.97 4.49
N MET A 124 1.82 -4.09 4.54
CA MET A 124 1.04 -3.64 5.69
C MET A 124 1.20 -4.51 6.93
N LEU A 125 1.34 -5.83 6.77
CA LEU A 125 1.70 -6.73 7.88
C LEU A 125 3.04 -6.34 8.50
N ALA A 126 4.04 -6.04 7.67
CA ALA A 126 5.35 -5.60 8.16
C ALA A 126 5.31 -4.28 8.96
N ILE A 127 4.27 -3.45 8.75
CA ILE A 127 4.06 -2.21 9.50
C ILE A 127 3.24 -2.47 10.77
N ALA A 128 2.18 -3.27 10.68
CA ALA A 128 1.21 -3.45 11.76
C ALA A 128 1.65 -4.48 12.82
N ASP A 129 2.39 -5.51 12.42
CA ASP A 129 2.88 -6.58 13.30
C ASP A 129 4.38 -6.38 13.56
N SER A 130 4.70 -5.45 14.47
CA SER A 130 6.08 -5.05 14.77
C SER A 130 6.97 -6.21 15.24
N ASP A 131 6.39 -7.19 15.94
CA ASP A 131 7.12 -8.33 16.49
C ASP A 131 7.59 -9.30 15.38
N HIS A 132 6.91 -9.30 14.23
CA HIS A 132 7.23 -10.12 13.06
C HIS A 132 7.55 -9.29 11.82
N ALA A 133 7.83 -7.98 11.98
CA ALA A 133 8.02 -7.04 10.89
C ALA A 133 9.07 -7.51 9.87
N GLU A 134 10.21 -8.02 10.34
CA GLU A 134 11.25 -8.56 9.45
C GLU A 134 10.74 -9.75 8.64
N SER A 135 10.04 -10.69 9.29
CA SER A 135 9.51 -11.89 8.65
C SER A 135 8.51 -11.53 7.55
N TRP A 136 7.57 -10.62 7.85
CA TRP A 136 6.58 -10.15 6.88
C TRP A 136 7.21 -9.42 5.71
N ALA A 137 8.18 -8.53 5.98
CA ALA A 137 8.85 -7.81 4.92
C ALA A 137 9.62 -8.75 3.98
N ARG A 138 10.29 -9.78 4.53
CA ARG A 138 10.99 -10.80 3.73
C ARG A 138 10.03 -11.62 2.88
N ALA A 139 8.91 -12.08 3.44
CA ALA A 139 7.87 -12.78 2.69
C ALA A 139 7.33 -11.91 1.54
N GLY A 140 7.03 -10.64 1.81
CA GLY A 140 6.60 -9.69 0.78
C GLY A 140 7.64 -9.47 -0.32
N ILE A 141 8.93 -9.43 0.01
CA ILE A 141 10.02 -9.28 -0.98
C ILE A 141 10.11 -10.52 -1.86
N GLU A 142 10.06 -11.72 -1.26
CA GLU A 142 10.09 -12.97 -2.00
C GLU A 142 8.89 -13.08 -2.95
N TYR A 143 7.71 -12.67 -2.49
CA TYR A 143 6.51 -12.63 -3.31
C TYR A 143 6.62 -11.60 -4.45
N ALA A 144 6.91 -10.33 -4.12
CA ALA A 144 6.89 -9.23 -5.08
C ALA A 144 8.01 -9.33 -6.14
N ARG A 145 9.18 -9.87 -5.80
CA ARG A 145 10.29 -9.95 -6.76
C ARG A 145 10.04 -10.92 -7.92
N GLU A 146 9.25 -11.97 -7.66
CA GLU A 146 8.88 -13.00 -8.66
C GLU A 146 7.61 -12.62 -9.43
N ALA A 147 6.95 -11.52 -9.04
CA ALA A 147 5.74 -11.04 -9.68
C ALA A 147 5.97 -10.71 -11.16
N HIS A 148 4.94 -10.91 -11.99
CA HIS A 148 5.03 -10.66 -13.43
C HIS A 148 4.93 -9.18 -13.77
N SER A 149 4.14 -8.44 -12.99
CA SER A 149 3.95 -7.01 -13.24
C SER A 149 5.09 -6.17 -12.63
N PRO A 150 5.70 -5.22 -13.39
CA PRO A 150 6.66 -4.26 -12.81
C PRO A 150 6.07 -3.44 -11.67
N ARG A 151 4.74 -3.28 -11.66
CA ARG A 151 4.00 -2.59 -10.61
C ARG A 151 4.03 -3.36 -9.29
N ALA A 152 3.81 -4.67 -9.29
CA ALA A 152 3.94 -5.50 -8.08
C ALA A 152 5.41 -5.57 -7.64
N GLN A 153 6.35 -5.73 -8.57
CA GLN A 153 7.79 -5.69 -8.27
C GLN A 153 8.23 -4.38 -7.60
N ARG A 154 7.55 -3.26 -7.84
CA ARG A 154 7.84 -1.97 -7.19
C ARG A 154 7.68 -2.02 -5.67
N TRP A 155 6.88 -2.94 -5.11
CA TRP A 155 6.79 -3.13 -3.66
C TRP A 155 8.12 -3.48 -3.00
N CYS A 156 9.04 -4.14 -3.72
CA CYS A 156 10.38 -4.41 -3.23
C CYS A 156 11.11 -3.14 -2.76
N VAL A 157 10.84 -1.97 -3.38
CA VAL A 157 11.43 -0.70 -2.94
C VAL A 157 11.02 -0.36 -1.50
N SER A 158 9.71 -0.33 -1.23
CA SER A 158 9.17 0.04 0.07
C SER A 158 9.49 -1.02 1.13
N LEU A 159 9.43 -2.30 0.80
CA LEU A 159 9.73 -3.38 1.73
C LEU A 159 11.20 -3.37 2.18
N HIS A 160 12.15 -3.23 1.23
CA HIS A 160 13.56 -3.07 1.57
C HIS A 160 13.81 -1.76 2.33
N GLY A 161 13.19 -0.65 1.92
CA GLY A 161 13.34 0.62 2.63
C GLY A 161 12.85 0.57 4.08
N ASN A 162 11.70 -0.06 4.34
CA ASN A 162 11.16 -0.24 5.68
C ASN A 162 12.09 -1.11 6.55
N LEU A 163 12.63 -2.20 6.01
CA LEU A 163 13.65 -3.00 6.70
C LEU A 163 14.91 -2.17 7.01
N GLY A 164 15.33 -1.33 6.06
CA GLY A 164 16.45 -0.41 6.24
C GLY A 164 16.25 0.49 7.46
N TRP A 165 15.09 1.15 7.56
CA TRP A 165 14.76 2.01 8.70
C TRP A 165 14.65 1.23 10.00
N MET A 166 13.99 0.06 9.98
CA MET A 166 13.89 -0.82 11.15
C MET A 166 15.26 -1.21 11.70
N PHE A 167 16.21 -1.61 10.84
CA PHE A 167 17.58 -1.92 11.29
C PHE A 167 18.33 -0.70 11.78
N LEU A 168 18.09 0.47 11.19
CA LEU A 168 18.73 1.69 11.65
C LEU A 168 18.26 2.08 13.06
N ASP A 169 16.95 1.97 13.30
CA ASP A 169 16.33 2.21 14.63
C ASP A 169 16.81 1.18 15.67
N ALA A 170 17.12 -0.04 15.24
CA ALA A 170 17.73 -1.08 16.08
C ALA A 170 19.25 -0.88 16.33
N GLY A 171 19.87 0.14 15.73
CA GLY A 171 21.31 0.40 15.87
C GLY A 171 22.18 -0.54 15.04
N GLU A 172 21.65 -1.10 13.94
CA GLU A 172 22.32 -2.04 13.04
C GLU A 172 22.58 -1.41 11.64
N PRO A 173 23.39 -0.33 11.55
CA PRO A 173 23.55 0.45 10.31
C PRO A 173 24.16 -0.35 9.15
N HIS A 174 24.91 -1.42 9.45
CA HIS A 174 25.46 -2.29 8.41
C HIS A 174 24.39 -3.13 7.69
N ARG A 175 23.39 -3.65 8.43
CA ARG A 175 22.25 -4.35 7.81
C ARG A 175 21.34 -3.35 7.10
N ALA A 176 21.06 -2.22 7.74
CA ALA A 176 20.27 -1.14 7.14
C ALA A 176 20.82 -0.70 5.77
N LEU A 177 22.15 -0.52 5.67
CA LEU A 177 22.81 -0.13 4.43
C LEU A 177 22.55 -1.12 3.28
N VAL A 178 22.58 -2.43 3.57
CA VAL A 178 22.32 -3.47 2.56
C VAL A 178 20.89 -3.33 2.04
N GLU A 179 19.92 -3.15 2.93
CA GLU A 179 18.52 -3.02 2.54
C GLU A 179 18.27 -1.75 1.72
N PHE A 180 18.81 -0.60 2.12
CA PHE A 180 18.64 0.62 1.34
C PHE A 180 19.32 0.56 -0.04
N GLN A 181 20.45 -0.16 -0.17
CA GLN A 181 21.07 -0.41 -1.47
C GLN A 181 20.20 -1.29 -2.36
N LEU A 182 19.53 -2.30 -1.80
CA LEU A 182 18.56 -3.11 -2.54
C LEU A 182 17.33 -2.29 -2.93
N ALA A 183 16.83 -1.43 -2.03
CA ALA A 183 15.74 -0.49 -2.33
C ALA A 183 16.11 0.45 -3.50
N GLU A 184 17.33 1.00 -3.53
CA GLU A 184 17.82 1.85 -4.63
C GLU A 184 17.92 1.09 -5.96
N GLN A 185 18.39 -0.16 -5.93
CA GLN A 185 18.47 -1.02 -7.13
C GLN A 185 17.08 -1.29 -7.70
N TRP A 186 16.11 -1.64 -6.86
CA TRP A 186 14.72 -1.82 -7.27
C TRP A 186 14.12 -0.50 -7.77
N ALA A 187 14.39 0.61 -7.09
CA ALA A 187 13.85 1.91 -7.49
C ALA A 187 14.35 2.33 -8.88
N SER A 188 15.62 2.05 -9.18
CA SER A 188 16.22 2.31 -10.50
C SER A 188 15.63 1.44 -11.61
N ARG A 189 15.15 0.24 -11.29
CA ARG A 189 14.58 -0.71 -12.26
C ARG A 189 13.09 -0.48 -12.51
N VAL A 190 12.32 -0.28 -11.45
CA VAL A 190 10.84 -0.23 -11.50
C VAL A 190 10.23 0.88 -10.69
N GLY A 191 10.97 1.60 -9.84
CA GLY A 191 10.44 2.62 -8.93
C GLY A 191 10.24 4.01 -9.56
N THR A 192 10.02 5.00 -8.69
CA THR A 192 9.95 6.43 -9.06
C THR A 192 11.24 7.18 -8.64
N PRO A 193 11.48 8.39 -9.16
CA PRO A 193 12.61 9.22 -8.72
C PRO A 193 12.60 9.50 -7.21
N GLU A 194 11.42 9.76 -6.64
CA GLU A 194 11.23 10.03 -5.20
C GLU A 194 11.58 8.80 -4.36
N GLN A 195 11.18 7.62 -4.84
CA GLN A 195 11.54 6.35 -4.23
C GLN A 195 13.05 6.08 -4.24
N ALA A 196 13.72 6.42 -5.35
CA ALA A 196 15.18 6.30 -5.45
C ALA A 196 15.89 7.31 -4.54
N GLU A 197 15.35 8.52 -4.39
CA GLU A 197 15.86 9.53 -3.47
C GLU A 197 15.70 9.09 -2.01
N TRP A 198 14.53 8.61 -1.62
CA TRP A 198 14.28 8.07 -0.29
C TRP A 198 15.23 6.92 0.08
N ALA A 199 15.52 6.01 -0.86
CA ALA A 199 16.52 4.96 -0.64
C ALA A 199 17.94 5.53 -0.44
N ARG A 200 18.33 6.55 -1.21
CA ARG A 200 19.64 7.23 -1.07
C ARG A 200 19.78 7.98 0.25
N GLU A 201 18.69 8.58 0.75
CA GLU A 201 18.66 9.20 2.08
C GLU A 201 18.97 8.17 3.17
N GLY A 202 18.37 6.98 3.10
CA GLY A 202 18.68 5.87 4.01
C GLY A 202 20.15 5.43 3.95
N ILE A 203 20.72 5.32 2.74
CA ILE A 203 22.17 5.04 2.56
C ILE A 203 23.03 6.12 3.22
N ALA A 204 22.67 7.39 3.05
CA ALA A 204 23.41 8.51 3.65
C ALA A 204 23.32 8.49 5.18
N ALA A 205 22.15 8.19 5.73
CA ALA A 205 21.93 8.06 7.17
C ALA A 205 22.80 6.94 7.78
N CYS A 206 22.86 5.77 7.13
CA CYS A 206 23.72 4.66 7.57
C CYS A 206 25.21 5.05 7.60
N ARG A 207 25.67 5.78 6.58
CA ARG A 207 27.07 6.23 6.50
C ARG A 207 27.41 7.26 7.57
N ALA A 208 26.48 8.16 7.90
CA ALA A 208 26.67 9.16 8.94
C ALA A 208 26.83 8.56 10.35
N LEU A 209 26.23 7.39 10.60
CA LEU A 209 26.34 6.67 11.88
C LEU A 209 27.58 5.76 11.97
N ALA A 210 28.22 5.46 10.84
CA ALA A 210 29.41 4.61 10.76
C ALA A 210 30.74 5.39 10.82
N GLY A 211 30.69 6.72 10.79
CA GLY A 211 31.85 7.62 10.88
C GLY A 211 31.92 8.33 12.21
#